data_AF-A0A1F4XJU1-F1
#
_entry.id   AF-A0A1F4XJU1-F1
#
_cell.length_a   1.000
_cell.length_b   1.000
_cell.length_c   1.000
_cell.angle_alpha   90.00
_cell.angle_beta   90.00
_cell.angle_gamma   90.00
#
_symmetry.space_group_name_H-M   'P 1'
#
loop_
_entity.id
_entity.type
_entity.pdbx_description
1 polymer ?
#
loop_
_entity_poly.entity_id
_entity_poly.type
_entity_poly.pdbx_seq_one_letter_code
_entity_poly.pdbx_strand_id
1 'polypeptide(L)'
;MLSQQLGQALARYLITASIQSIEGGKAILKLDTTGELIAWPIAHLPSYLTPGSVVSFQIGSDTLVQQEREAIARKLLADLIK
;
A
#
# COMPACT_ATOMS: atom_id res chain seq x y z
N MET A 1 11.93 -23.53 3.83
CA MET A 1 10.71 -22.80 4.22
C MET A 1 10.97 -21.37 4.72
N LEU A 2 12.12 -21.07 5.34
CA LEU A 2 12.49 -19.69 5.74
C LEU A 2 12.77 -18.72 4.56
N SER A 3 13.17 -19.24 3.39
CA SER A 3 13.43 -18.42 2.19
C SER A 3 12.18 -17.85 1.52
N GLN A 4 11.03 -18.52 1.63
CA GLN A 4 9.76 -17.99 1.10
C GLN A 4 9.22 -16.82 1.92
N GLN A 5 9.46 -16.80 3.24
CA GLN A 5 9.09 -15.67 4.10
C GLN A 5 9.95 -14.43 3.83
N LEU A 6 11.24 -14.62 3.51
CA LEU A 6 12.11 -13.51 3.08
C LEU A 6 11.69 -12.93 1.74
N GLY A 7 11.24 -13.74 0.78
CA GLY A 7 10.67 -13.27 -0.49
C GLY A 7 9.37 -12.48 -0.32
N GLN A 8 8.48 -12.93 0.59
CA GLN A 8 7.26 -12.19 0.94
C GLN A 8 7.54 -10.89 1.71
N ALA A 9 8.62 -10.84 2.50
CA ALA A 9 9.05 -9.61 3.18
C ALA A 9 9.72 -8.60 2.22
N LEU A 10 10.43 -9.09 1.19
CA LEU A 10 11.10 -8.26 0.18
C LEU A 10 10.14 -7.70 -0.88
N ALA A 11 9.00 -8.35 -1.13
CA ALA A 11 7.97 -7.86 -2.07
C ALA A 11 7.11 -6.71 -1.52
N ARG A 12 7.28 -6.38 -0.23
CA ARG A 12 6.57 -5.32 0.48
C ARG A 12 7.51 -4.14 0.66
N TYR A 13 7.54 -3.25 -0.33
CA TYR A 13 8.28 -2.00 -0.20
C TYR A 13 7.59 -1.15 0.86
N LEU A 14 8.25 -1.01 2.01
CA LEU A 14 7.80 -0.17 3.11
C LEU A 14 8.39 1.22 2.89
N ILE A 15 7.56 2.16 2.49
CA ILE A 15 7.95 3.55 2.23
C ILE A 15 7.44 4.39 3.39
N THR A 16 8.31 5.15 4.05
CA THR A 16 7.91 6.11 5.07
C THR A 16 7.79 7.51 4.46
N ALA A 17 6.76 8.22 4.87
CA ALA A 17 6.54 9.61 4.48
C ALA A 17 5.98 10.41 5.65
N SER A 18 6.32 11.69 5.71
CA SER A 18 5.77 12.64 6.67
C SER A 18 4.70 13.52 6.02
N ILE A 19 3.60 13.79 6.73
CA ILE A 19 2.55 14.70 6.25
C ILE A 19 3.04 16.13 6.41
N GLN A 20 3.25 16.84 5.31
CA GLN A 20 3.71 18.23 5.33
C GLN A 20 2.54 19.21 5.51
N SER A 21 1.47 19.02 4.73
CA SER A 21 0.24 19.82 4.84
C SER A 21 -0.98 19.01 4.39
N ILE A 22 -2.18 19.48 4.75
CA ILE A 22 -3.45 18.92 4.29
C ILE A 22 -4.26 20.07 3.69
N GLU A 23 -4.55 19.97 2.40
CA GLU A 23 -5.19 21.03 1.62
C GLU A 23 -6.22 20.43 0.65
N GLY A 24 -7.45 20.94 0.66
CA GLY A 24 -8.47 20.58 -0.33
C GLY A 24 -8.80 19.08 -0.42
N GLY A 25 -8.76 18.35 0.69
CA GLY A 25 -9.03 16.89 0.70
C GLY A 25 -7.86 16.02 0.23
N LYS A 26 -6.66 16.60 0.08
CA LYS A 26 -5.41 15.90 -0.20
C LYS A 26 -4.38 16.20 0.89
N ALA A 27 -3.59 15.19 1.25
CA ALA A 27 -2.40 15.35 2.08
C ALA A 27 -1.17 15.46 1.18
N ILE A 28 -0.33 16.45 1.43
CA ILE A 28 1.00 16.53 0.84
C ILE A 28 1.94 15.72 1.72
N LEU A 29 2.43 14.61 1.17
CA LEU A 29 3.35 13.69 1.82
C LEU A 29 4.76 13.98 1.34
N LYS A 30 5.71 14.09 2.25
CA LYS A 30 7.14 14.12 1.96
C LYS A 30 7.72 12.75 2.19
N LEU A 31 8.20 12.10 1.14
CA LEU A 31 8.89 10.82 1.25
C LEU A 31 10.20 11.01 2.02
N ASP A 32 10.44 10.20 3.05
CA ASP A 32 11.66 10.33 3.85
C ASP A 32 12.89 9.80 3.10
N THR A 33 12.67 8.90 2.13
CA THR A 33 13.73 8.26 1.34
C THR A 33 14.26 9.17 0.22
N THR A 34 13.37 9.82 -0.53
CA THR A 34 13.74 10.65 -1.69
C THR A 34 13.61 12.15 -1.43
N GLY A 35 12.91 12.55 -0.36
CA GLY A 35 12.56 13.94 -0.10
C GLY A 35 11.49 14.50 -1.02
N GLU A 36 10.94 13.68 -1.94
CA GLU A 36 9.92 14.08 -2.90
C GLU A 36 8.58 14.35 -2.22
N LEU A 37 7.83 15.26 -2.81
CA LEU A 37 6.48 15.62 -2.36
C LEU A 37 5.44 14.94 -3.24
N ILE A 38 4.51 14.23 -2.61
CA ILE A 38 3.44 13.49 -3.28
C ILE A 38 2.10 13.96 -2.72
N ALA A 39 1.17 14.28 -3.61
CA ALA A 39 -0.21 14.55 -3.22
C ALA A 39 -0.98 13.22 -3.09
N TRP A 40 -1.46 12.92 -1.88
CA TRP A 40 -2.21 11.70 -1.57
C TRP A 40 -3.64 12.02 -1.11
N PRO A 41 -4.67 11.26 -1.52
CA PRO A 41 -6.04 11.54 -1.06
C PRO A 41 -6.19 11.26 0.44
N ILE A 42 -6.80 12.18 1.20
CA ILE A 42 -6.95 12.00 2.67
C ILE A 42 -7.87 10.83 3.02
N ALA A 43 -8.77 10.44 2.11
CA ALA A 43 -9.71 9.35 2.32
C ALA A 43 -9.02 7.99 2.53
N HIS A 44 -7.77 7.85 2.04
CA HIS A 44 -6.96 6.65 2.22
C HIS A 44 -6.00 6.74 3.41
N LEU A 45 -6.02 7.85 4.15
CA LEU A 45 -5.21 8.04 5.33
C LEU A 45 -6.06 7.85 6.59
N PRO A 46 -5.48 7.27 7.66
CA PRO A 46 -6.14 7.24 8.96
C PRO A 46 -6.51 8.65 9.45
N SER A 47 -7.72 8.79 9.97
CA SER A 47 -8.31 10.09 10.35
C SER A 47 -7.61 10.81 11.51
N TYR A 48 -6.76 10.11 12.27
CA TYR A 48 -5.99 10.68 13.37
C TYR A 48 -4.70 11.37 12.93
N LEU A 49 -4.35 11.30 11.64
CA LEU A 49 -3.10 11.84 11.14
C LEU A 49 -3.19 13.35 10.90
N THR A 50 -2.27 14.10 11.51
CA THR A 50 -2.15 15.56 11.37
C THR A 50 -0.87 15.92 10.61
N PRO A 51 -0.72 17.15 10.10
CA PRO A 51 0.57 17.65 9.64
C PRO A 51 1.67 17.40 10.69
N GLY A 52 2.83 16.94 10.23
CA GLY A 52 3.96 16.46 11.05
C GLY A 52 3.93 14.97 11.38
N SER A 53 2.82 14.26 11.14
CA SER A 53 2.72 12.81 11.39
C SER A 53 3.51 12.01 10.35
N VAL A 54 4.08 10.89 10.78
CA VAL A 54 4.77 9.92 9.90
C VAL A 54 3.82 8.78 9.55
N VAL A 55 3.81 8.39 8.29
CA VAL A 55 2.99 7.31 7.73
C VAL A 55 3.89 6.33 7.00
N SER A 56 3.64 5.04 7.21
CA SER A 56 4.31 3.96 6.50
C SER A 56 3.36 3.35 5.47
N PHE A 57 3.75 3.39 4.21
CA PHE A 57 3.04 2.75 3.10
C PHE A 57 3.66 1.39 2.84
N GLN A 58 2.81 0.38 2.71
CA GLN A 58 3.22 -0.91 2.21
C GLN A 58 2.70 -1.07 0.79
N ILE A 59 3.60 -0.98 -0.18
CA ILE A 59 3.26 -1.21 -1.59
C ILE A 59 3.42 -2.71 -1.84
N GLY A 60 2.31 -3.39 -2.13
CA GLY A 60 2.33 -4.77 -2.61
C GLY A 60 2.73 -4.80 -4.09
N SER A 61 3.46 -5.83 -4.52
CA SER A 61 3.72 -6.03 -5.94
C SER A 61 2.44 -6.42 -6.68
N ASP A 62 2.19 -5.83 -7.84
CA ASP A 62 1.03 -6.14 -8.70
C ASP A 62 0.89 -7.64 -8.99
N THR A 63 2.02 -8.36 -9.04
CA THR A 63 2.06 -9.81 -9.24
C THR A 63 1.35 -10.60 -8.14
N LEU A 64 1.42 -10.13 -6.89
CA LEU A 64 0.82 -10.81 -5.74
C LEU A 64 -0.69 -10.59 -5.71
N VAL A 65 -1.11 -9.36 -6.02
CA VAL A 65 -2.53 -9.01 -6.19
C VAL A 65 -3.16 -9.77 -7.36
N GLN A 66 -2.43 -9.92 -8.47
CA GLN A 66 -2.90 -10.67 -9.64
C GLN A 66 -3.07 -12.17 -9.33
N GLN A 67 -2.13 -12.76 -8.59
CA GLN A 67 -2.23 -14.15 -8.14
C GLN A 67 -3.43 -14.39 -7.21
N GLU A 68 -3.68 -13.48 -6.26
CA GLU A 68 -4.86 -13.56 -5.40
C GLU A 68 -6.16 -13.45 -6.22
N ARG A 69 -6.22 -12.52 -7.18
CA ARG A 69 -7.37 -12.38 -8.08
C ARG A 69 -7.61 -13.62 -8.92
N GLU A 70 -6.57 -14.23 -9.48
CA GLU A 70 -6.70 -15.48 -10.23
C GLU A 70 -7.17 -16.65 -9.36
N ALA A 71 -6.68 -16.76 -8.12
CA ALA A 71 -7.10 -17.80 -7.20
C ALA A 71 -8.60 -17.66 -6.85
N ILE A 72 -9.06 -16.44 -6.60
CA ILE A 72 -10.47 -16.14 -6.35
C ILE A 72 -11.31 -16.47 -7.60
N ALA A 73 -10.87 -16.03 -8.78
CA ALA A 73 -11.58 -16.30 -10.04
C ALA A 73 -11.72 -17.80 -10.32
N ARG A 74 -10.65 -18.58 -10.13
CA ARG A 74 -10.69 -20.04 -10.27
C ARG A 74 -11.66 -20.69 -9.30
N LYS A 75 -11.69 -20.22 -8.05
CA LYS A 75 -12.64 -20.73 -7.04
C LYS A 75 -14.08 -20.44 -7.42
N LEU A 76 -14.39 -19.22 -7.85
CA LEU A 76 -15.73 -18.84 -8.30
C LEU A 76 -16.18 -19.64 -9.53
N LEU A 77 -15.29 -19.86 -10.50
CA LEU A 77 -15.57 -20.70 -11.66
C LEU A 77 -15.82 -22.16 -11.28
N ALA A 78 -15.05 -22.70 -10.32
CA ALA A 78 -15.26 -24.05 -9.82
C ALA A 78 -16.59 -24.22 -9.07
N ASP A 79 -17.00 -23.19 -8.32
CA ASP A 79 -18.29 -23.18 -7.62
C ASP A 79 -19.50 -23.04 -8.58
N LEU A 80 -19.32 -22.41 -9.76
CA LEU A 80 -20.36 -22.27 -10.79
C LEU A 80 -20.54 -23.52 -11.68
N ILE A 81 -19.54 -24.38 -11.76
CA ILE A 81 -19.56 -25.62 -12.57
C ILE A 81 -20.16 -26.79 -11.77
N LYS A 82 -20.24 -26.68 -10.44
CA LYS A 82 -20.94 -27.62 -9.55
C LYS A 82 -22.43 -27.34 -9.46
#